data_AF-A0A2H5W6Q9-F1
#
_entry.id   AF-A0A2H5W6Q9-F1
#
_cell.length_a   1.000
_cell.length_b   1.000
_cell.length_c   1.000
_cell.angle_alpha   90.00
_cell.angle_beta   90.00
_cell.angle_gamma   90.00
#
_symmetry.space_group_name_H-M   'P 1'
#
loop_
_entity.id
_entity.type
_entity.pdbx_description
1 polymer ?
#
loop_
_entity_poly.entity_id
_entity_poly.type
_entity_poly.pdbx_seq_one_letter_code
_entity_poly.pdbx_strand_id
1 'polypeptide(L)'
;MMTEWPDWQEISEQARREWEKIEEDIRQRVQSKFQQRQLLREEAEDLALLEVPPPIHPNWIRPFFFRPILQTDTLFYTRGDYNIHPDVLFQSTRPWLARLRSMFRKVVRFFLNIDALVGQQARFNDQQVELNDRLVHHTRLLHELVHRLVAELTRLNLQHQELAHRVQWLEEQLEWYRQRHRALESWLRADRPG
;
A
#
# COMPACT_ATOMS: atom_id res chain seq x y z
N MET A 1 -52.12 51.60 61.39
CA MET A 1 -51.20 50.57 60.85
C MET A 1 -50.32 51.26 59.82
N MET A 2 -49.14 51.72 60.24
CA MET A 2 -48.15 52.35 59.37
C MET A 2 -47.35 51.26 58.69
N THR A 3 -47.37 51.22 57.36
CA THR A 3 -46.48 50.40 56.53
C THR A 3 -45.16 51.15 56.39
N GLU A 4 -44.11 50.63 57.03
CA GLU A 4 -42.73 51.08 56.84
C GLU A 4 -42.33 50.84 55.39
N TRP A 5 -41.90 51.90 54.71
CA TRP A 5 -41.33 51.81 53.37
C TRP A 5 -39.90 51.26 53.48
N PRO A 6 -39.48 50.32 52.60
CA PRO A 6 -38.15 49.76 52.67
C PRO A 6 -37.09 50.82 52.34
N ASP A 7 -35.96 50.76 53.06
CA ASP A 7 -34.88 51.73 52.97
C ASP A 7 -34.21 51.65 51.58
N TRP A 8 -34.26 52.74 50.81
CA TRP A 8 -33.74 52.81 49.44
C TRP A 8 -32.24 52.49 49.35
N GLN A 9 -31.51 52.66 50.46
CA GLN A 9 -30.11 52.29 50.53
C GLN A 9 -29.91 50.76 50.48
N GLU A 10 -30.72 49.98 51.20
CA GLU A 10 -30.65 48.51 51.17
C GLU A 10 -30.98 47.95 49.78
N ILE A 11 -31.97 48.52 49.09
CA ILE A 11 -32.33 48.13 47.71
C ILE A 11 -31.18 48.42 46.74
N SER A 12 -30.50 49.56 46.91
CA SER A 12 -29.36 49.94 46.05
C SER A 12 -28.11 49.09 46.30
N GLU A 13 -27.88 48.65 47.54
CA GLU A 13 -26.78 47.75 47.88
C GLU A 13 -27.05 46.32 47.43
N GLN A 14 -28.29 45.84 47.55
CA GLN A 14 -28.70 44.54 47.01
C GLN A 14 -28.54 44.51 45.48
N ALA A 15 -29.01 45.55 44.79
CA ALA A 15 -28.84 45.67 43.33
C ALA A 15 -27.36 45.70 42.91
N ARG A 16 -26.47 46.36 43.69
CA ARG A 16 -25.02 46.33 43.44
C ARG A 16 -24.41 44.94 43.63
N ARG A 17 -24.78 44.22 44.69
CA ARG A 17 -24.28 42.85 44.94
C ARG A 17 -24.77 41.86 43.89
N GLU A 18 -26.00 42.02 43.40
CA GLU A 18 -26.50 41.21 42.29
C GLU A 18 -25.79 41.55 40.98
N TRP A 19 -25.53 42.83 40.71
CA TRP A 19 -24.76 43.26 39.55
C TRP A 19 -23.32 42.73 39.56
N GLU A 20 -22.64 42.79 40.70
CA GLU A 20 -21.29 42.24 40.86
C GLU A 20 -21.27 40.72 40.63
N LYS A 21 -22.28 40.00 41.10
CA LYS A 21 -22.42 38.55 40.83
C LYS A 21 -22.63 38.28 39.34
N ILE A 22 -23.44 39.08 38.66
CA ILE A 22 -23.70 38.96 37.23
C ILE A 22 -22.43 39.27 36.44
N GLU A 23 -21.69 40.31 36.82
CA GLU A 23 -20.44 40.68 36.16
C GLU A 23 -19.39 39.58 36.31
N GLU A 24 -19.27 38.99 37.50
CA GLU A 24 -18.33 37.90 37.76
C GLU A 24 -18.72 36.63 36.98
N ASP A 25 -20.01 36.29 36.91
CA ASP A 25 -20.50 35.15 36.12
C ASP A 25 -20.28 35.35 34.60
N ILE A 26 -20.50 36.57 34.10
CA ILE A 26 -20.18 36.94 32.71
C ILE A 26 -18.68 36.80 32.45
N ARG A 27 -17.84 37.28 33.36
CA ARG A 27 -16.38 37.24 33.24
C ARG A 27 -15.88 35.79 33.21
N GLN A 28 -16.39 34.93 34.10
CA GLN A 28 -16.10 33.50 34.11
C GLN A 28 -16.57 32.77 32.84
N ARG A 29 -17.77 33.11 32.33
CA ARG A 29 -18.27 32.55 31.06
C ARG A 29 -17.46 32.98 29.84
N VAL A 30 -17.03 34.24 29.80
CA VAL A 30 -16.17 34.74 28.72
C VAL A 30 -14.80 34.06 28.77
N GLN A 31 -14.23 33.92 29.97
CA GLN A 31 -12.93 33.28 30.16
C GLN A 31 -12.94 31.78 29.83
N SER A 32 -13.97 31.05 30.25
CA SER A 32 -14.13 29.62 29.90
C SER A 32 -14.32 29.41 28.39
N LYS A 33 -15.12 30.25 27.72
CA LYS A 33 -15.25 30.22 26.25
C LYS A 33 -13.95 30.57 25.52
N PHE A 34 -13.16 31.50 26.07
CA PHE A 34 -11.87 31.88 25.51
C PHE A 34 -10.86 30.75 25.64
N GLN A 35 -10.77 30.12 26.82
CA GLN A 35 -9.92 28.95 27.07
C GLN A 35 -10.30 27.77 26.18
N GLN A 36 -11.60 27.47 26.03
CA GLN A 36 -12.07 26.42 25.11
C GLN A 36 -11.66 26.69 23.66
N ARG A 37 -11.75 27.94 23.20
CA ARG A 37 -11.31 28.31 21.84
C ARG A 37 -9.81 28.23 21.65
N GLN A 38 -9.02 28.52 22.68
CA GLN A 38 -7.57 28.37 22.64
C GLN A 38 -7.17 26.89 22.60
N LEU A 39 -7.79 26.05 23.45
CA LEU A 39 -7.59 24.60 23.44
C LEU A 39 -7.94 23.99 22.07
N LEU A 40 -9.06 24.39 21.46
CA LEU A 40 -9.44 23.97 20.10
C LEU A 40 -8.45 24.42 19.02
N ARG A 41 -7.74 25.54 19.25
CA ARG A 41 -6.71 26.05 18.33
C ARG A 41 -5.40 25.30 18.49
N GLU A 42 -4.98 25.04 19.72
CA GLU A 42 -3.80 24.23 20.03
C GLU A 42 -3.98 22.81 19.50
N GLU A 43 -5.13 22.18 19.72
CA GLU A 43 -5.44 20.86 19.13
C GLU A 43 -5.43 20.89 17.60
N ALA A 44 -5.92 21.95 16.96
CA ALA A 44 -5.87 22.09 15.51
C ALA A 44 -4.44 22.31 14.98
N GLU A 45 -3.60 23.02 15.73
CA GLU A 45 -2.17 23.19 15.44
C GLU A 45 -1.39 21.88 15.64
N ASP A 46 -1.70 21.12 16.68
CA ASP A 46 -1.15 19.79 16.95
C ASP A 46 -1.56 18.79 15.86
N LEU A 47 -2.81 18.84 15.39
CA LEU A 47 -3.29 18.05 14.26
C LEU A 47 -2.68 18.48 12.92
N ALA A 48 -2.30 19.75 12.77
CA ALA A 48 -1.58 20.24 11.60
C ALA A 48 -0.08 19.86 11.63
N LEU A 49 0.51 19.73 12.82
CA LEU A 49 1.88 19.24 13.06
C LEU A 49 1.99 17.71 12.87
N LEU A 50 0.91 16.97 13.12
CA LEU A 50 0.74 15.60 12.67
C LEU A 50 0.61 15.60 11.15
N GLU A 51 1.75 15.64 10.46
CA GLU A 51 1.85 15.46 9.01
C GLU A 51 1.14 14.16 8.63
N VAL A 52 -0.13 14.26 8.21
CA VAL A 52 -0.84 13.14 7.60
C VAL A 52 -0.02 12.77 6.38
N PRO A 53 0.57 11.56 6.32
CA PRO A 53 1.40 11.18 5.20
C PRO A 53 0.59 11.42 3.92
N PRO A 54 1.18 12.08 2.90
CA PRO A 54 0.45 12.46 1.71
C PRO A 54 -0.26 11.23 1.14
N PRO A 55 -1.53 11.35 0.71
CA PRO A 55 -2.29 10.21 0.21
C PRO A 55 -1.46 9.53 -0.86
N ILE A 56 -1.14 8.25 -0.64
CA ILE A 56 -0.29 7.48 -1.54
C ILE A 56 -0.96 7.51 -2.91
N HIS A 57 -0.36 8.21 -3.87
CA HIS A 57 -0.93 8.26 -5.20
C HIS A 57 -0.95 6.83 -5.78
N PRO A 58 -2.10 6.35 -6.30
CA PRO A 58 -2.22 4.97 -6.79
C PRO A 58 -1.20 4.62 -7.88
N ASN A 59 -0.69 5.63 -8.58
CA ASN A 59 0.30 5.49 -9.64
C ASN A 59 1.74 5.25 -9.13
N TRP A 60 1.99 5.44 -7.82
CA TRP A 60 3.32 5.27 -7.20
C TRP A 60 3.51 3.89 -6.58
N ILE A 61 2.46 3.07 -6.50
CA ILE A 61 2.59 1.68 -6.06
C ILE A 61 3.32 0.89 -7.14
N ARG A 62 4.64 0.76 -7.00
CA ARG A 62 5.39 -0.28 -7.67
C ARG A 62 5.40 -1.49 -6.75
N PRO A 63 4.78 -2.63 -7.11
CA PRO A 63 4.82 -3.77 -6.24
C PRO A 63 6.28 -4.21 -6.08
N PHE A 64 6.75 -4.32 -4.83
CA PHE A 64 8.12 -4.68 -4.45
C PHE A 64 8.54 -6.09 -4.93
N PHE A 65 7.67 -6.82 -5.62
CA PHE A 65 7.91 -8.18 -6.13
C PHE A 65 8.89 -8.26 -7.31
N PHE A 66 9.76 -7.27 -7.48
CA PHE A 66 10.82 -7.25 -8.51
C PHE A 66 12.00 -8.16 -8.19
N ARG A 67 11.82 -9.19 -7.35
CA ARG A 67 12.76 -10.30 -7.34
C ARG A 67 12.34 -11.22 -8.48
N PRO A 68 13.11 -11.32 -9.58
CA PRO A 68 12.84 -12.36 -10.56
C PRO A 68 12.86 -13.69 -9.80
N ILE A 69 11.68 -14.32 -9.66
CA ILE A 69 11.53 -15.60 -8.96
C ILE A 69 12.40 -16.67 -9.63
N LEU A 70 12.61 -16.51 -10.94
CA LEU A 70 13.56 -17.30 -11.71
C LEU A 70 14.77 -16.42 -11.95
N GLN A 71 15.84 -16.63 -11.17
CA GLN A 71 17.17 -16.22 -11.61
C GLN A 71 17.35 -16.77 -13.03
N THR A 72 17.84 -15.96 -13.96
CA THR A 72 18.15 -16.39 -15.34
C THR A 72 19.01 -17.65 -15.41
N ASP A 73 19.69 -17.97 -14.30
CA ASP A 73 20.56 -19.12 -14.10
C ASP A 73 19.81 -20.44 -13.87
N THR A 74 18.48 -20.44 -13.67
CA THR A 74 17.69 -21.70 -13.54
C THR A 74 17.33 -22.32 -14.89
N LEU A 75 17.81 -21.75 -16.00
CA LEU A 75 17.82 -22.43 -17.30
C LEU A 75 18.86 -23.57 -17.22
N PHE A 76 18.43 -24.74 -16.74
CA PHE A 76 19.25 -25.96 -16.71
C PHE A 76 19.89 -26.30 -18.07
N TYR A 77 19.28 -25.81 -19.16
CA TYR A 77 19.81 -25.87 -20.51
C TYR A 77 19.87 -24.44 -21.07
N THR A 78 20.98 -23.74 -20.87
CA THR A 78 21.31 -22.57 -21.70
C THR A 78 21.49 -23.07 -23.13
N ARG A 79 21.38 -22.25 -24.18
CA ARG A 79 21.56 -22.69 -25.57
C ARG A 79 23.03 -23.04 -25.92
N GLY A 80 23.70 -23.80 -25.06
CA GLY A 80 24.98 -24.44 -25.31
C GLY A 80 24.75 -25.82 -25.94
N ASP A 81 25.72 -26.27 -26.71
CA ASP A 81 25.72 -27.62 -27.27
C ASP A 81 26.02 -28.62 -26.16
N TYR A 82 24.99 -29.16 -25.51
CA TYR A 82 25.13 -30.26 -24.53
C TYR A 82 25.16 -31.63 -25.20
N ASN A 83 25.27 -31.68 -26.54
CA ASN A 83 25.38 -32.95 -27.23
C ASN A 83 26.73 -33.59 -26.89
N ILE A 84 26.68 -34.80 -26.36
CA ILE A 84 27.87 -35.57 -26.06
C ILE A 84 28.47 -36.02 -27.39
N HIS A 85 29.56 -35.40 -27.83
CA HIS A 85 30.25 -35.88 -29.02
C HIS A 85 30.82 -37.29 -28.78
N PRO A 86 30.81 -38.18 -29.78
CA PRO A 86 31.35 -39.54 -29.64
C PRO A 86 32.83 -39.55 -29.24
N ASP A 87 33.57 -38.49 -29.59
CA ASP A 87 34.98 -38.34 -29.23
C ASP A 87 35.20 -38.06 -27.73
N VAL A 88 34.25 -37.41 -27.06
CA VAL A 88 34.35 -37.08 -25.63
C VAL A 88 34.33 -38.34 -24.76
N LEU A 89 33.60 -39.39 -25.20
CA LEU A 89 33.55 -40.68 -24.49
C LEU A 89 34.91 -41.39 -24.40
N PHE A 90 35.84 -41.07 -25.30
CA PHE A 90 37.18 -41.66 -25.34
C PHE A 90 38.29 -40.70 -24.90
N GLN A 91 37.96 -39.44 -24.62
CA GLN A 91 38.91 -38.48 -24.06
C GLN A 91 39.29 -38.87 -22.64
N SER A 92 40.57 -38.75 -22.31
CA SER A 92 41.08 -39.03 -20.96
C SER A 92 42.19 -38.04 -20.62
N THR A 93 42.12 -37.49 -19.41
CA THR A 93 43.13 -36.56 -18.88
C THR A 93 44.51 -37.22 -18.72
N ARG A 94 44.58 -38.56 -18.68
CA ARG A 94 45.84 -39.31 -18.52
C ARG A 94 46.30 -39.91 -19.86
N PRO A 95 47.56 -39.65 -20.30
CA PRO A 95 48.02 -40.01 -21.64
C PRO A 95 48.11 -41.52 -21.91
N TRP A 96 48.43 -42.32 -20.89
CA TRP A 96 48.47 -43.78 -21.05
C TRP A 96 47.06 -44.40 -21.17
N LEU A 97 46.07 -43.85 -20.45
CA LEU A 97 44.67 -44.26 -20.57
C LEU A 97 44.07 -43.85 -21.92
N ALA A 98 44.48 -42.70 -22.48
CA ALA A 98 44.07 -42.27 -23.81
C ALA A 98 44.54 -43.25 -24.90
N ARG A 99 45.79 -43.76 -24.81
CA ARG A 99 46.31 -44.79 -25.72
C ARG A 99 45.56 -46.12 -25.60
N LEU A 100 45.29 -46.56 -24.37
CA LEU A 100 44.55 -47.79 -24.14
C LEU A 100 43.11 -47.68 -24.69
N ARG A 101 42.39 -46.59 -24.39
CA ARG A 101 41.04 -46.32 -24.92
C ARG A 101 41.01 -46.22 -26.45
N SER A 102 42.02 -45.63 -27.06
CA SER A 102 42.17 -45.54 -28.52
C SER A 102 42.22 -46.92 -29.19
N MET A 103 42.91 -47.88 -28.59
CA MET A 103 42.95 -49.27 -29.08
C MET A 103 41.58 -49.94 -29.02
N PHE A 104 40.86 -49.76 -27.91
CA PHE A 104 39.52 -50.35 -27.73
C PHE A 104 38.42 -49.62 -28.51
N ARG A 105 38.66 -48.40 -29.00
CA ARG A 105 37.66 -47.60 -29.71
C ARG A 105 37.00 -48.35 -30.87
N LYS A 106 37.78 -49.06 -31.69
CA LYS A 106 37.26 -49.82 -32.84
C LYS A 106 36.43 -51.03 -32.40
N VAL A 107 36.88 -51.73 -31.34
CA VAL A 107 36.17 -52.89 -30.78
C VAL A 107 34.85 -52.45 -30.17
N VAL A 108 34.87 -51.42 -29.32
CA VAL A 108 33.68 -50.91 -28.64
C VAL A 108 32.67 -50.35 -29.64
N ARG A 109 33.11 -49.64 -30.68
CA ARG A 109 32.21 -49.09 -31.72
C ARG A 109 31.55 -50.18 -32.58
N PHE A 110 32.17 -51.36 -32.69
CA PHE A 110 31.61 -52.49 -33.43
C PHE A 110 30.57 -53.27 -32.60
N PHE A 111 30.85 -53.48 -31.30
CA PHE A 111 29.93 -54.20 -30.42
C PHE A 111 28.80 -53.30 -29.86
N LEU A 112 29.04 -52.01 -29.70
CA LEU A 112 28.06 -51.03 -29.20
C LEU A 112 27.86 -49.95 -30.26
N ASN A 113 26.60 -49.76 -30.69
CA ASN A 113 26.21 -48.70 -31.59
C ASN A 113 26.16 -47.34 -30.86
N ILE A 114 27.34 -46.87 -30.44
CA ILE A 114 27.52 -45.62 -29.70
C ILE A 114 27.01 -44.42 -30.50
N ASP A 115 27.15 -44.44 -31.83
CA ASP A 115 26.69 -43.36 -32.70
C ASP A 115 25.15 -43.23 -32.65
N ALA A 116 24.41 -44.34 -32.58
CA ALA A 116 22.95 -44.30 -32.39
C ALA A 116 22.53 -43.83 -30.99
N LEU A 117 23.26 -44.22 -29.94
CA LEU A 117 23.01 -43.77 -28.57
C LEU A 117 23.24 -42.27 -28.41
N VAL A 118 24.35 -41.76 -28.97
CA VAL A 118 24.66 -40.32 -29.00
C VAL A 118 23.58 -39.55 -29.77
N GLY A 119 23.14 -40.06 -30.93
CA GLY A 119 22.07 -39.45 -31.70
C GLY A 119 20.72 -39.42 -30.96
N GLN A 120 20.37 -40.49 -30.24
CA GLN A 120 19.15 -40.50 -29.41
C GLN A 120 19.25 -39.53 -28.23
N GLN A 121 20.42 -39.46 -27.58
CA GLN A 121 20.66 -38.52 -26.49
C GLN A 121 20.55 -37.07 -26.97
N ALA A 122 21.09 -36.74 -28.15
CA ALA A 122 20.99 -35.42 -28.74
C ALA A 122 19.53 -35.02 -28.98
N ARG A 123 18.74 -35.92 -29.60
CA ARG A 123 17.30 -35.68 -29.83
C ARG A 123 16.51 -35.51 -28.54
N PHE A 124 16.83 -36.28 -27.49
CA PHE A 124 16.19 -36.13 -26.18
C PHE A 124 16.56 -34.78 -25.54
N ASN A 125 17.83 -34.38 -25.63
CA ASN A 125 18.29 -33.10 -25.12
C ASN A 125 17.62 -31.92 -25.84
N ASP A 126 17.52 -31.96 -27.17
CA ASP A 126 16.81 -30.94 -27.95
C ASP A 126 15.33 -30.80 -27.53
N GLN A 127 14.65 -31.94 -27.31
CA GLN A 127 13.26 -31.94 -26.82
C GLN A 127 13.16 -31.39 -25.39
N GLN A 128 14.12 -31.69 -24.52
CA GLN A 128 14.15 -31.16 -23.15
C GLN A 128 14.38 -29.66 -23.13
N VAL A 129 15.28 -29.14 -23.99
CA VAL A 129 15.50 -27.69 -24.13
C VAL A 129 14.20 -27.01 -24.59
N GLU A 130 13.54 -27.54 -25.62
CA GLU A 130 12.28 -26.97 -26.11
C GLU A 130 11.17 -26.97 -25.06
N LEU A 131 11.00 -28.08 -24.32
CA LEU A 131 10.01 -28.16 -23.25
C LEU A 131 10.34 -27.19 -22.11
N ASN A 132 11.60 -27.09 -21.73
CA ASN A 132 12.04 -26.19 -20.66
C ASN A 132 11.85 -24.72 -21.06
N ASP A 133 12.21 -24.34 -22.29
CA ASP A 133 11.98 -23.00 -22.82
C ASP A 133 10.50 -22.62 -22.78
N ARG A 134 9.63 -23.55 -23.18
CA ARG A 134 8.17 -23.35 -23.10
C ARG A 134 7.73 -23.17 -21.65
N LEU A 135 8.14 -24.05 -20.73
CA LEU A 135 7.76 -23.96 -19.33
C LEU A 135 8.21 -22.65 -18.69
N VAL A 136 9.47 -22.27 -18.90
CA VAL A 136 10.03 -21.01 -18.37
C VAL A 136 9.30 -19.81 -18.94
N HIS A 137 8.97 -19.82 -20.23
CA HIS A 137 8.17 -18.76 -20.85
C HIS A 137 6.78 -18.66 -20.21
N HIS A 138 6.08 -19.77 -20.00
CA HIS A 138 4.76 -19.78 -19.36
C HIS A 138 4.83 -19.32 -17.90
N THR A 139 5.80 -19.80 -17.13
CA THR A 139 5.99 -19.38 -15.74
C THR A 139 6.29 -17.88 -15.65
N ARG A 140 7.11 -17.34 -16.57
CA ARG A 140 7.38 -15.91 -16.65
C ARG A 140 6.11 -15.11 -16.96
N LEU A 141 5.34 -15.53 -17.97
CA LEU A 141 4.08 -14.86 -18.33
C LEU A 141 3.06 -14.89 -17.18
N LEU A 142 2.88 -16.04 -16.53
CA LEU A 142 2.00 -16.19 -15.37
C LEU A 142 2.44 -15.28 -14.22
N HIS A 143 3.75 -15.22 -13.96
CA HIS A 143 4.29 -14.33 -12.94
C HIS A 143 4.04 -12.86 -13.26
N GLU A 144 4.31 -12.43 -14.51
CA GLU A 144 4.03 -11.06 -14.96
C GLU A 144 2.54 -10.71 -14.88
N LEU A 145 1.65 -11.65 -15.23
CA LEU A 145 0.20 -11.47 -15.16
C LEU A 145 -0.29 -11.34 -13.71
N VAL A 146 0.13 -12.25 -12.82
CA VAL A 146 -0.22 -12.18 -11.39
C VAL A 146 0.29 -10.87 -10.79
N HIS A 147 1.50 -10.46 -11.14
CA HIS A 147 2.07 -9.20 -10.66
C HIS A 147 1.23 -7.99 -11.11
N ARG A 148 0.88 -7.91 -12.39
CA ARG A 148 0.04 -6.82 -12.92
C ARG A 148 -1.34 -6.81 -12.28
N LEU A 149 -1.94 -7.98 -12.08
CA LEU A 149 -3.24 -8.10 -11.40
C LEU A 149 -3.18 -7.61 -9.96
N VAL A 150 -2.14 -8.00 -9.20
CA VAL A 150 -1.96 -7.53 -7.82
C VAL A 150 -1.74 -6.02 -7.80
N ALA A 151 -0.95 -5.47 -8.73
CA ALA A 151 -0.73 -4.04 -8.85
C ALA A 151 -2.03 -3.27 -9.11
N GLU A 152 -2.81 -3.71 -10.11
CA GLU A 152 -4.09 -3.08 -10.46
C GLU A 152 -5.14 -3.26 -9.36
N LEU A 153 -5.19 -4.41 -8.70
CA LEU A 153 -6.09 -4.62 -7.55
C LEU A 153 -5.73 -3.67 -6.40
N THR A 154 -4.44 -3.50 -6.11
CA THR A 154 -3.99 -2.56 -5.07
C THR A 154 -4.34 -1.13 -5.44
N ARG A 155 -4.12 -0.75 -6.71
CA ARG A 155 -4.46 0.56 -7.26
C ARG A 155 -5.96 0.84 -7.14
N LEU A 156 -6.79 -0.13 -7.53
CA LEU A 156 -8.25 -0.05 -7.46
C LEU A 156 -8.73 0.09 -6.01
N ASN A 157 -8.12 -0.65 -5.07
CA ASN A 157 -8.45 -0.54 -3.65
C ASN A 157 -8.13 0.86 -3.09
N LEU A 158 -6.95 1.42 -3.42
CA LEU A 158 -6.64 2.80 -3.03
C LEU A 158 -7.61 3.81 -3.63
N GLN A 159 -7.97 3.67 -4.91
CA GLN A 159 -8.96 4.53 -5.55
C GLN A 159 -10.33 4.42 -4.87
N HIS A 160 -10.74 3.21 -4.48
CA HIS A 160 -11.98 2.98 -3.74
C HIS A 160 -11.94 3.64 -2.37
N GLN A 161 -10.84 3.52 -1.62
CA GLN A 161 -10.66 4.18 -0.33
C GLN A 161 -10.68 5.71 -0.46
N GLU A 162 -9.98 6.26 -1.46
CA GLU A 162 -10.01 7.70 -1.75
C GLU A 162 -11.45 8.18 -2.04
N LEU A 163 -12.18 7.43 -2.86
CA LEU A 163 -13.57 7.76 -3.18
C LEU A 163 -14.47 7.69 -1.94
N ALA A 164 -14.31 6.67 -1.10
CA ALA A 164 -15.07 6.51 0.13
C ALA A 164 -14.82 7.67 1.10
N HIS A 165 -13.56 8.09 1.27
CA HIS A 165 -13.22 9.26 2.09
C HIS A 165 -13.81 10.56 1.53
N ARG A 166 -13.81 10.74 0.20
CA ARG A 166 -14.47 11.90 -0.42
C ARG A 166 -15.98 11.91 -0.18
N VAL A 167 -16.63 10.75 -0.22
CA VAL A 167 -18.06 10.63 0.09
C VAL A 167 -18.33 10.98 1.56
N GLN A 168 -17.57 10.41 2.49
CA GLN A 168 -17.68 10.71 3.92
C GLN A 168 -17.48 12.21 4.19
N TRP A 169 -16.47 12.82 3.59
CA TRP A 169 -16.22 14.26 3.73
C TRP A 169 -17.38 15.10 3.18
N LEU A 170 -17.96 14.73 2.04
CA LEU A 170 -19.13 15.43 1.51
C LEU A 170 -20.37 15.29 2.41
N GLU A 171 -20.58 14.13 3.02
CA GLU A 171 -21.66 13.91 3.98
C GLU A 171 -21.49 14.80 5.23
N GLU A 172 -20.28 14.87 5.78
CA GLU A 172 -19.95 15.75 6.92
C GLU A 172 -20.17 17.22 6.58
N GLN A 173 -19.72 17.67 5.41
CA GLN A 173 -19.96 19.03 4.92
C GLN A 173 -21.45 19.32 4.83
N LEU A 174 -22.23 18.40 4.26
CA LEU A 174 -23.67 18.58 4.07
C LEU A 174 -24.40 18.66 5.43
N GLU A 175 -24.03 17.82 6.39
CA GLU A 175 -24.58 17.88 7.75
C GLU A 175 -24.20 19.19 8.46
N TRP A 176 -22.97 19.66 8.30
CA TRP A 176 -22.56 20.98 8.79
C TRP A 176 -23.38 22.12 8.17
N TYR A 177 -23.60 22.11 6.86
CA TYR A 177 -24.46 23.09 6.19
C TYR A 177 -25.90 23.04 6.69
N ARG A 178 -26.44 21.83 6.94
CA ARG A 178 -27.79 21.67 7.54
C ARG A 178 -27.85 22.25 8.95
N GLN A 179 -26.87 21.98 9.79
CA GLN A 179 -26.81 22.54 11.14
C GLN A 179 -26.71 24.06 11.11
N ARG A 180 -25.87 24.61 10.24
CA ARG A 180 -25.73 26.06 10.05
C ARG A 180 -27.02 26.68 9.53
N HIS A 181 -27.70 26.04 8.57
CA HIS A 181 -29.01 26.49 8.10
C HIS A 181 -30.03 26.53 9.23
N ARG A 182 -30.15 25.45 10.02
CA ARG A 182 -31.04 25.39 11.19
C ARG A 182 -30.71 26.46 12.23
N ALA A 183 -29.44 26.75 12.47
CA ALA A 183 -29.01 27.80 13.38
C ALA A 183 -29.34 29.21 12.85
N LEU A 184 -29.24 29.42 11.54
CA LEU A 184 -29.67 30.68 10.91
C LEU A 184 -31.19 30.83 10.95
N GLU A 185 -31.95 29.76 10.69
CA GLU A 185 -33.41 29.76 10.81
C GLU A 185 -33.87 30.04 12.24
N SER A 186 -33.22 29.44 13.25
CA SER A 186 -33.55 29.69 14.65
C SER A 186 -33.23 31.13 15.06
N TRP A 187 -32.08 31.66 14.64
CA TRP A 187 -31.70 33.05 14.87
C TRP A 187 -32.68 34.02 14.21
N LEU A 188 -33.06 33.79 12.96
CA LEU A 188 -33.99 34.65 12.22
C LEU A 188 -35.42 34.60 12.78
N ARG A 189 -35.82 33.49 13.42
CA ARG A 189 -37.08 33.40 14.18
C ARG A 189 -37.01 34.16 15.51
N ALA A 190 -35.85 34.18 16.17
CA ALA A 190 -35.65 34.91 17.41
C ALA A 190 -35.56 36.44 17.19
N ASP A 191 -35.06 36.87 16.04
CA ASP A 191 -34.88 38.29 15.67
C ASP A 191 -36.15 38.95 15.08
N ARG A 192 -37.24 38.20 14.87
CA ARG A 192 -38.55 38.79 14.60
C ARG A 192 -39.26 39.10 15.93
N PRO A 193 -39.30 40.37 16.38
CA PRO A 193 -40.18 40.74 17.48
C PRO A 193 -41.64 40.57 17.01
N GLY A 194 -42.41 39.80 17.76
CA GLY A 194 -43.87 39.85 17.70
C GLY A 194 -44.40 41.11 18.35
#